data_AF-A0A662M0F1-F1
#
_entry.id   AF-A0A662M0F1-F1
#
_cell.length_a   1.000
_cell.length_b   1.000
_cell.length_c   1.000
_cell.angle_alpha   90.00
_cell.angle_beta   90.00
_cell.angle_gamma   90.00
#
_symmetry.space_group_name_H-M   'P 1'
#
loop_
_entity.id
_entity.type
_entity.pdbx_description
1 polymer ?
#
loop_
_entity_poly.entity_id
_entity_poly.type
_entity_poly.pdbx_seq_one_letter_code
_entity_poly.pdbx_strand_id
1 'polypeptide(L)' 'MKGSYVLIINLKKEKEIEIGRLGRILFNKGYYAYVGSGLNNLEKRVGRHLRKNKKKKWHIDYLLEEGKI' A
#
# COMPACT_ATOMS: atom_id res chain seq x y z
N MET A 1 -18.01 8.33 -2.24
CA MET A 1 -17.81 9.28 -1.10
C MET A 1 -16.53 10.10 -1.22
N LYS A 2 -16.43 11.22 -0.48
CA LYS A 2 -15.19 12.01 -0.28
C LYS A 2 -14.63 11.76 1.13
N GLY A 3 -13.31 11.84 1.31
CA GLY A 3 -12.70 11.75 2.65
C GLY A 3 -11.24 11.32 2.64
N SER A 4 -10.72 10.99 3.83
CA SER A 4 -9.40 10.40 4.01
C SER A 4 -9.53 8.94 4.46
N TYR A 5 -8.53 8.13 4.18
CA TYR A 5 -8.46 6.75 4.61
C TYR A 5 -7.04 6.41 5.07
N VAL A 6 -6.95 5.42 5.95
CA VAL A 6 -5.69 4.81 6.37
C VAL A 6 -5.77 3.33 6.06
N LEU A 7 -4.75 2.80 5.38
CA LEU A 7 -4.55 1.36 5.26
C LEU A 7 -3.50 0.94 6.27
N ILE A 8 -3.86 0.01 7.15
CA ILE A 8 -2.93 -0.64 8.06
C ILE A 8 -2.44 -1.91 7.40
N ILE A 9 -1.12 -2.07 7.31
CA ILE A 9 -0.49 -3.17 6.60
C ILE A 9 0.43 -3.88 7.58
N ASN A 10 0.14 -5.15 7.85
CA ASN A 10 0.97 -6.02 8.67
C ASN A 10 2.01 -6.74 7.81
N LEU A 11 3.28 -6.46 8.06
CA LEU A 11 4.41 -7.18 7.50
C LEU A 11 4.96 -8.14 8.57
N LYS A 12 4.72 -9.44 8.39
CA LYS A 12 5.05 -10.47 9.40
C LYS A 12 6.55 -10.71 9.59
N LYS A 13 7.37 -10.37 8.59
CA LYS A 13 8.81 -10.58 8.57
C LYS A 13 9.47 -9.41 7.88
N GLU A 14 10.67 -9.06 8.31
CA GLU A 14 11.47 -8.07 7.59
C GLU A 14 11.66 -8.49 6.13
N LYS A 15 11.59 -7.52 5.21
CA LYS A 15 11.74 -7.77 3.79
C LYS A 15 12.36 -6.59 3.06
N GLU A 16 13.32 -6.87 2.20
CA GLU A 16 13.80 -5.91 1.21
C GLU A 16 12.86 -5.93 -0.01
N ILE A 17 12.30 -4.77 -0.35
CA ILE A 17 11.32 -4.63 -1.44
C ILE A 17 11.86 -3.63 -2.46
N GLU A 18 11.87 -4.01 -3.74
CA GLU A 18 12.21 -3.12 -4.85
C GLU A 18 11.00 -2.26 -5.24
N ILE A 19 11.08 -0.96 -4.98
CA ILE A 19 9.99 0.01 -5.19
C ILE A 19 10.31 0.91 -6.39
N GLY A 20 10.09 0.38 -7.60
CA GLY A 20 10.23 1.14 -8.84
C GLY A 20 11.54 1.93 -8.89
N ARG A 21 11.46 3.25 -9.09
CA ARG A 21 12.65 4.13 -9.14
C ARG A 21 13.28 4.44 -7.78
N LEU A 22 12.63 4.13 -6.66
CA LEU A 22 13.22 4.28 -5.33
C LEU A 22 14.25 3.20 -5.02
N GLY A 23 14.32 2.15 -5.85
CA GLY A 23 15.23 1.03 -5.64
C GLY A 23 14.79 0.14 -4.48
N ARG A 24 15.75 -0.53 -3.86
CA ARG A 24 15.50 -1.48 -2.77
C ARG A 24 15.42 -0.76 -1.43
N ILE A 25 14.36 -1.04 -0.68
CA ILE A 25 14.13 -0.48 0.65
C ILE A 25 13.89 -1.64 1.61
N LEU A 26 14.58 -1.62 2.74
CA LEU A 26 14.36 -2.57 3.84
C LEU A 26 13.15 -2.14 4.66
N PHE A 27 12.14 -3.02 4.72
CA PHE A 27 10.99 -2.87 5.59
C PHE A 27 11.12 -3.83 6.77
N ASN A 28 11.26 -3.28 7.99
CA ASN A 28 11.25 -4.05 9.23
C ASN A 28 9.89 -4.76 9.42
N LYS A 29 9.86 -5.88 10.16
CA LYS A 29 8.59 -6.49 10.59
C LYS A 29 7.76 -5.49 11.39
N GLY A 30 6.44 -5.46 11.18
CA GLY A 30 5.55 -4.57 11.94
C GLY A 30 4.36 -4.07 11.15
N TYR A 31 3.69 -3.05 11.70
CA TYR A 31 2.55 -2.40 11.08
C TYR A 31 2.97 -1.10 10.39
N TYR A 32 2.48 -0.92 9.17
CA TYR A 32 2.67 0.28 8.37
C TYR A 32 1.33 0.96 8.14
N ALA A 33 1.30 2.28 8.29
CA ALA A 33 0.13 3.09 7.99
C ALA A 33 0.35 3.85 6.68
N TYR A 34 -0.55 3.65 5.72
CA TYR A 34 -0.60 4.45 4.51
C TYR A 34 -1.82 5.35 4.51
N VAL A 35 -1.56 6.66 4.50
CA VAL A 35 -2.59 7.69 4.55
C VAL A 35 -2.85 8.21 3.14
N GLY A 36 -4.12 8.28 2.75
CA GLY A 36 -4.52 8.88 1.48
C GLY A 36 -5.87 9.58 1.58
N SER A 37 -6.19 10.38 0.56
CA SER A 37 -7.47 11.06 0.43
C SER A 37 -8.20 10.65 -0.85
N GLY A 38 -9.52 10.64 -0.84
CA GLY A 38 -10.36 10.47 -2.01
C GLY A 38 -11.22 11.71 -2.19
N LEU A 39 -10.84 12.62 -3.07
CA LEU A 39 -11.57 13.89 -3.27
C LEU A 39 -12.96 13.70 -3.89
N ASN A 40 -13.17 12.67 -4.71
CA ASN A 40 -14.47 12.37 -5.33
C ASN A 40 -14.80 10.86 -5.41
N ASN A 41 -13.86 9.97 -5.05
CA ASN A 41 -13.97 8.53 -5.31
C ASN A 41 -13.20 7.69 -4.27
N LEU A 42 -13.45 7.92 -2.97
CA LEU A 42 -12.76 7.22 -1.88
C LEU A 42 -12.84 5.69 -2.03
N GLU A 43 -14.03 5.13 -2.20
CA GLU A 43 -14.25 3.68 -2.34
C GLU A 43 -13.48 3.08 -3.52
N LYS A 44 -13.49 3.74 -4.70
CA LYS A 44 -12.71 3.26 -5.85
C LYS A 44 -11.21 3.28 -5.56
N ARG A 45 -10.72 4.26 -4.79
CA ARG A 45 -9.31 4.36 -4.43
C ARG A 45 -8.92 3.26 -3.44
N VAL A 46 -9.73 3.01 -2.41
CA VAL A 46 -9.53 1.91 -1.47
C VAL A 46 -9.64 0.56 -2.19
N GLY A 47 -10.68 0.34 -3.00
CA GLY A 47 -10.85 -0.89 -3.78
C GLY A 47 -9.69 -1.17 -4.74
N ARG A 48 -9.09 -0.11 -5.32
CA ARG A 48 -7.87 -0.23 -6.12
C ARG A 48 -6.67 -0.73 -5.30
N HIS A 49 -6.54 -0.30 -4.05
CA HIS A 49 -5.50 -0.79 -3.14
C HIS A 49 -5.76 -2.22 -2.67
N LEU A 50 -7.02 -2.63 -2.50
CA LEU A 50 -7.37 -3.99 -2.06
C LEU A 50 -7.32 -5.03 -3.19
N ARG A 51 -7.36 -4.61 -4.46
CA ARG A 51 -7.24 -5.53 -5.60
C ARG A 51 -5.88 -6.23 -5.59
N LYS A 52 -5.84 -7.55 -5.82
CA LYS A 52 -4.59 -8.32 -5.91
C LYS A 52 -3.90 -8.13 -7.26
N ASN A 53 -4.61 -8.42 -8.36
CA ASN A 53 -4.04 -8.32 -9.71
C ASN A 53 -4.23 -6.91 -10.27
N LYS A 54 -3.16 -6.11 -10.30
CA LYS A 54 -3.14 -4.77 -10.88
C LYS A 54 -1.74 -4.36 -11.30
N LYS A 55 -1.66 -3.45 -12.29
CA LYS A 55 -0.38 -2.76 -12.58
C LYS A 55 0.02 -1.92 -11.37
N LYS A 56 1.26 -2.03 -10.91
CA LYS A 56 1.79 -1.20 -9.82
C LYS A 56 1.84 0.25 -10.30
N LYS A 57 1.17 1.15 -9.59
CA LYS A 57 1.10 2.59 -9.89
C LYS A 57 1.66 3.42 -8.74
N TRP A 58 1.54 2.94 -7.50
CA TRP A 58 2.00 3.65 -6.31
C TRP A 58 2.99 2.81 -5.52
N HIS A 59 3.86 3.46 -4.73
CA HIS A 59 4.84 2.77 -3.90
C HIS A 59 4.20 1.77 -2.93
N ILE A 60 3.02 2.10 -2.39
CA ILE A 60 2.25 1.17 -1.56
C ILE A 60 1.85 -0.12 -2.31
N ASP A 61 1.64 -0.09 -3.62
CA ASP A 61 1.26 -1.30 -4.36
C ASP A 61 2.34 -2.40 -4.25
N TYR A 62 3.60 -2.02 -4.06
CA TYR A 62 4.72 -2.95 -3.84
C TYR A 62 4.69 -3.54 -2.44
N LEU A 63 4.47 -2.71 -1.41
CA LEU A 63 4.35 -3.18 -0.02
C LEU A 63 3.12 -4.07 0.19
N LEU A 64 2.02 -3.80 -0.51
CA LEU A 64 0.78 -4.58 -0.43
C LEU A 64 0.85 -5.98 -1.05
N GLU A 65 1.85 -6.27 -1.89
CA GLU A 65 2.08 -7.63 -2.37
C GLU A 65 2.72 -8.51 -1.29
N GLU A 66 3.37 -7.89 -0.30
CA GLU A 66 4.16 -8.57 0.72
C GLU A 66 3.50 -8.53 2.10
N GLY A 67 2.79 -7.45 2.39
CA GLY A 67 2.03 -7.26 3.61
C GLY A 67 0.56 -7.68 3.49
N LYS A 68 -0.11 -7.80 4.63
CA LYS A 68 -1.55 -8.04 4.69
C LYS A 68 -2.27 -6.82 5.27
N ILE A 69 -3.34 -6.38 4.62
CA ILE A 69 -4.30 -5.44 5.20
C ILE A 69 -5.23 -6.22 6.15
#